data_AF-A0A7X7EE53-F1
#
_entry.id   AF-A0A7X7EE53-F1
#
_cell.length_a   1.000
_cell.length_b   1.000
_cell.length_c   1.000
_cell.angle_alpha   90.00
_cell.angle_beta   90.00
_cell.angle_gamma   90.00
#
_symmetry.space_group_name_H-M   'P 1'
#
loop_
_entity.id
_entity.type
_entity.pdbx_description
1 polymer ?
#
loop_
_entity_poly.entity_id
_entity_poly.type
_entity_poly.pdbx_seq_one_letter_code
_entity_poly.pdbx_strand_id
1 'polypeptide(L)'
;QIGYAIGTYNQYLLLLVGAVIGAITVLSEPSVWVLVNQVQEITQGHIKKPLMLVALAIGVGLSLFLAMIRVITGLSIWYFVLPTYALAVLLSFFVPDLFVGLSFDSGSVSSGPMASTFILAFAIGSSVSVGGNPLTDAFGVIIFVSMTPVVIVELLGLVYKRTQKKMAASKGGKSI
;
A
#
# COMPACT_ATOMS: atom_id res chain seq x y z
N GLN A 1 20.18 4.40 11.37
CA GLN A 1 20.82 3.53 12.39
C GLN A 1 19.95 2.33 12.78
N ILE A 2 18.62 2.49 12.96
CA ILE A 2 17.72 1.37 13.35
C ILE A 2 17.76 0.19 12.36
N GLY A 3 17.58 0.44 11.06
CA GLY A 3 17.64 -0.63 10.04
C GLY A 3 18.97 -1.37 10.02
N TYR A 4 20.09 -0.65 10.19
CA TYR A 4 21.43 -1.24 10.24
C TYR A 4 21.63 -2.11 11.50
N ALA A 5 21.29 -1.57 12.67
CA ALA A 5 21.42 -2.29 13.93
C ALA A 5 20.62 -3.60 13.95
N ILE A 6 19.40 -3.56 13.41
CA ILE A 6 18.53 -4.73 13.32
C ILE A 6 19.10 -5.75 12.33
N GLY A 7 19.50 -5.31 11.13
CA GLY A 7 19.98 -6.24 10.10
C GLY A 7 21.28 -6.94 10.49
N THR A 8 22.19 -6.24 11.18
CA THR A 8 23.43 -6.83 11.70
C THR A 8 23.16 -7.84 12.83
N TYR A 9 22.11 -7.62 13.64
CA TYR A 9 21.72 -8.57 14.69
C TYR A 9 21.01 -9.79 14.12
N ASN A 10 19.95 -9.57 13.33
CA ASN A 10 19.20 -10.62 12.65
C ASN A 10 18.43 -10.03 11.45
N GLN A 11 18.89 -10.36 10.26
CA GLN A 11 18.27 -9.93 9.00
C GLN A 11 16.78 -10.30 8.87
N TYR A 12 16.31 -11.42 9.44
CA TYR A 12 14.90 -11.79 9.36
C TYR A 12 13.99 -10.89 10.20
N LEU A 13 14.54 -10.23 11.23
CA LEU A 13 13.80 -9.26 12.03
C LEU A 13 13.44 -8.01 11.21
N LEU A 14 14.21 -7.70 10.16
CA LEU A 14 13.90 -6.61 9.22
C LEU A 14 12.53 -6.79 8.58
N LEU A 15 12.10 -8.03 8.34
CA LEU A 15 10.81 -8.32 7.73
C LEU A 15 9.65 -7.83 8.61
N LEU A 16 9.64 -8.25 9.88
CA LEU A 16 8.58 -7.91 10.83
C LEU A 16 8.65 -6.43 11.23
N VAL A 17 9.85 -5.91 11.50
CA VAL A 17 10.01 -4.49 11.85
C VAL A 17 9.68 -3.59 10.67
N GLY A 18 10.08 -3.96 9.46
CA GLY A 18 9.70 -3.25 8.24
C GLY A 18 8.19 -3.20 8.08
N ALA A 19 7.49 -4.31 8.30
CA ALA A 19 6.03 -4.34 8.24
C ALA A 19 5.37 -3.39 9.25
N VAL A 20 5.86 -3.39 10.49
CA VAL A 20 5.34 -2.51 11.55
C VAL A 20 5.63 -1.05 11.24
N ILE A 21 6.85 -0.72 10.80
CA ILE A 21 7.22 0.65 10.40
C ILE A 21 6.30 1.10 9.26
N GLY A 22 6.11 0.29 8.22
CA GLY A 22 5.23 0.63 7.11
C GLY A 22 3.79 0.92 7.53
N ALA A 23 3.23 0.06 8.39
CA ALA A 23 1.89 0.25 8.92
C ALA A 23 1.76 1.53 9.76
N ILE A 24 2.73 1.82 10.63
CA ILE A 24 2.71 3.04 11.46
C ILE A 24 2.89 4.28 10.60
N THR A 25 3.81 4.23 9.63
CA THR A 25 4.12 5.38 8.79
C THR A 25 2.96 5.76 7.89
N VAL A 26 2.26 4.79 7.28
CA VAL A 26 1.07 5.10 6.46
C VAL A 26 -0.07 5.69 7.31
N LEU A 27 -0.24 5.24 8.55
CA LEU A 27 -1.23 5.81 9.47
C LEU A 27 -0.85 7.21 9.95
N SER A 28 0.44 7.51 9.97
CA SER A 28 0.98 8.82 10.38
C SER A 28 1.04 9.84 9.24
N GLU A 29 0.84 9.40 8.00
CA GLU A 29 0.94 10.25 6.80
C GLU A 29 -0.34 11.08 6.60
N PRO A 30 -0.29 12.42 6.71
CA PRO A 30 -1.49 13.27 6.61
C PRO A 30 -2.21 13.13 5.26
N SER A 31 -1.43 12.92 4.20
CA SER A 31 -1.94 12.75 2.83
C SER A 31 -2.89 11.54 2.75
N VAL A 32 -2.60 10.46 3.48
CA VAL A 32 -3.45 9.26 3.55
C VAL A 32 -4.81 9.58 4.15
N TRP A 33 -4.87 10.44 5.16
CA TRP A 33 -6.13 10.87 5.76
C TRP A 33 -6.98 11.68 4.79
N VAL A 34 -6.36 12.49 3.92
CA VAL A 34 -7.07 13.22 2.86
C VAL A 34 -7.71 12.25 1.88
N LEU A 35 -6.97 11.24 1.40
CA LEU A 35 -7.50 10.19 0.52
C LEU A 35 -8.68 9.44 1.17
N VAL A 36 -8.55 9.06 2.44
CA VAL A 36 -9.63 8.36 3.16
C VAL A 36 -10.88 9.23 3.27
N ASN A 37 -10.73 10.54 3.47
CA ASN A 37 -11.85 11.48 3.47
C ASN A 37 -12.51 11.55 2.09
N GLN A 38 -11.72 11.70 1.02
CA GLN A 38 -12.22 11.78 -0.36
C GLN A 38 -13.02 10.53 -0.74
N VAL A 39 -12.49 9.33 -0.46
CA VAL A 39 -13.20 8.08 -0.75
C VAL A 39 -14.48 7.97 0.08
N GLN A 40 -14.48 8.37 1.35
CA GLN A 40 -15.69 8.33 2.17
C GLN A 40 -16.77 9.30 1.64
N GLU A 41 -16.40 10.51 1.26
CA GLU A 41 -17.32 11.51 0.70
C GLU A 41 -17.93 11.03 -0.61
N ILE A 42 -17.08 10.52 -1.52
CA ILE A 42 -17.48 9.98 -2.82
C ILE A 42 -18.39 8.76 -2.66
N THR A 43 -18.14 7.91 -1.66
CA THR A 43 -18.98 6.74 -1.39
C THR A 43 -20.19 7.04 -0.52
N GLN A 44 -20.46 8.30 -0.15
CA GLN A 44 -21.55 8.69 0.75
C GLN A 44 -21.53 7.90 2.07
N GLY A 45 -20.35 7.60 2.60
CA GLY A 45 -20.18 6.87 3.86
C GLY A 45 -20.39 5.35 3.79
N HIS A 46 -20.60 4.77 2.61
CA HIS A 46 -20.68 3.30 2.47
C HIS A 46 -19.34 2.62 2.81
N ILE A 47 -18.21 3.29 2.52
CA ILE A 47 -16.89 2.86 2.98
C ILE A 47 -16.51 3.71 4.19
N LYS A 48 -16.36 3.08 5.36
CA LYS A 48 -15.99 3.76 6.61
C LYS A 48 -14.49 4.04 6.66
N LYS A 49 -14.09 5.22 7.15
CA LYS A 49 -12.66 5.58 7.37
C LYS A 49 -11.82 4.50 8.07
N PRO A 50 -12.22 3.94 9.23
CA PRO A 50 -11.38 2.95 9.93
C PRO A 50 -11.12 1.70 9.09
N LEU A 51 -12.06 1.28 8.25
CA LEU A 51 -11.86 0.13 7.36
C LEU A 51 -10.75 0.42 6.34
N MET A 52 -10.75 1.63 5.76
CA MET A 52 -9.71 2.05 4.82
C MET A 52 -8.34 2.16 5.49
N LEU A 53 -8.28 2.80 6.66
CA LEU A 53 -7.03 2.98 7.40
C LEU A 53 -6.42 1.62 7.76
N VAL A 54 -7.23 0.66 8.22
CA VAL A 54 -6.76 -0.70 8.51
C VAL A 54 -6.31 -1.42 7.23
N ALA A 55 -7.07 -1.32 6.14
CA ALA A 55 -6.68 -1.93 4.87
C ALA A 55 -5.36 -1.37 4.32
N LEU A 56 -5.17 -0.05 4.39
CA LEU A 56 -3.93 0.62 3.99
C LEU A 56 -2.77 0.26 4.92
N ALA A 57 -2.98 0.22 6.24
CA ALA A 57 -1.95 -0.18 7.20
C ALA A 57 -1.46 -1.61 6.97
N ILE A 58 -2.39 -2.56 6.79
CA ILE A 58 -2.06 -3.95 6.48
C ILE A 58 -1.37 -4.05 5.12
N GLY A 59 -1.92 -3.38 4.10
CA GLY A 59 -1.35 -3.37 2.76
C GLY A 59 0.09 -2.87 2.74
N VAL A 60 0.33 -1.66 3.27
CA VAL A 60 1.66 -1.04 3.24
C VAL A 60 2.64 -1.80 4.15
N GLY A 61 2.17 -2.32 5.28
CA GLY A 61 2.99 -3.20 6.13
C GLY A 61 3.43 -4.46 5.39
N LEU A 62 2.50 -5.16 4.70
CA LEU A 62 2.85 -6.32 3.87
C LEU A 62 3.76 -5.94 2.70
N SER A 63 3.56 -4.77 2.11
CA SER A 63 4.43 -4.30 1.04
C SER A 63 5.86 -4.04 1.51
N LEU A 64 6.04 -3.48 2.71
CA LEU A 64 7.36 -3.30 3.30
C LEU A 64 8.00 -4.61 3.75
N PHE A 65 7.20 -5.56 4.21
CA PHE A 65 7.66 -6.93 4.45
C PHE A 65 8.26 -7.53 3.16
N LEU A 66 7.54 -7.45 2.04
CA LEU A 66 8.02 -7.93 0.74
C LEU A 66 9.24 -7.13 0.25
N ALA A 67 9.26 -5.82 0.48
CA ALA A 67 10.40 -5.00 0.13
C ALA A 67 11.66 -5.43 0.90
N MET A 68 11.53 -5.79 2.19
CA MET A 68 12.65 -6.31 2.98
C MET A 68 13.11 -7.70 2.53
N ILE A 69 12.21 -8.57 2.06
CA ILE A 69 12.63 -9.81 1.38
C ILE A 69 13.54 -9.48 0.21
N ARG A 70 13.16 -8.50 -0.62
CA ARG A 70 13.97 -8.07 -1.77
C ARG A 70 15.31 -7.48 -1.34
N VAL A 71 15.36 -6.68 -0.28
CA VAL A 71 16.63 -6.15 0.28
C VAL A 71 17.56 -7.27 0.73
N ILE A 72 17.03 -8.28 1.43
CA ILE A 72 17.82 -9.42 1.94
C ILE A 72 18.30 -10.34 0.80
N THR A 73 17.44 -10.60 -0.18
CA THR A 73 17.70 -11.59 -1.24
C THR A 73 18.38 -11.01 -2.47
N GLY A 74 18.41 -9.69 -2.64
CA GLY A 74 18.92 -9.03 -3.84
C GLY A 74 18.08 -9.29 -5.10
N LEU A 75 16.83 -9.74 -4.95
CA LEU A 75 15.95 -10.04 -6.08
C LEU A 75 15.70 -8.79 -6.93
N SER A 76 15.56 -9.01 -8.24
CA SER A 76 15.16 -7.95 -9.17
C SER A 76 13.79 -7.39 -8.79
N ILE A 77 13.68 -6.05 -8.79
CA ILE A 77 12.43 -5.34 -8.49
C ILE A 77 11.28 -5.75 -9.41
N TRP A 78 11.61 -6.14 -10.64
CA TRP A 78 10.64 -6.48 -11.67
C TRP A 78 9.75 -7.66 -11.29
N TYR A 79 10.23 -8.58 -10.45
CA TYR A 79 9.42 -9.68 -9.91
C TYR A 79 8.26 -9.22 -9.04
N PHE A 80 8.31 -8.00 -8.51
CA PHE A 80 7.27 -7.44 -7.66
C PHE A 80 6.45 -6.38 -8.38
N VAL A 81 7.11 -5.53 -9.17
CA VAL A 81 6.47 -4.43 -9.91
C VAL A 81 5.54 -4.96 -10.99
N LEU A 82 6.01 -5.87 -11.85
CA LEU A 82 5.20 -6.39 -12.95
C LEU A 82 3.90 -7.07 -12.50
N PRO A 83 3.90 -8.03 -11.56
CA PRO A 83 2.65 -8.66 -11.14
C PRO A 83 1.71 -7.68 -10.42
N THR A 84 2.25 -6.75 -9.64
CA THR A 84 1.42 -5.77 -8.91
C THR A 84 0.75 -4.79 -9.87
N TYR A 85 1.48 -4.26 -10.86
CA TYR A 85 0.90 -3.38 -11.87
C TYR A 85 -0.01 -4.12 -12.83
N ALA A 86 0.32 -5.35 -13.23
CA ALA A 86 -0.56 -6.18 -14.03
C ALA A 86 -1.89 -6.42 -13.28
N LEU A 87 -1.82 -6.71 -11.98
CA LEU A 87 -3.01 -6.83 -11.13
C LEU A 87 -3.81 -5.53 -11.09
N ALA A 88 -3.17 -4.38 -10.90
CA ALA A 88 -3.85 -3.09 -10.87
C ALA A 88 -4.57 -2.79 -12.20
N VAL A 89 -3.87 -2.96 -13.33
CA VAL A 89 -4.46 -2.80 -14.66
C VAL A 89 -5.63 -3.76 -14.87
N LEU A 90 -5.50 -5.03 -14.46
CA LEU A 90 -6.60 -5.99 -14.57
C LEU A 90 -7.79 -5.59 -13.69
N LEU A 91 -7.56 -5.15 -12.46
CA LEU A 91 -8.60 -4.68 -11.54
C LEU A 91 -9.33 -3.44 -12.08
N SER A 92 -8.61 -2.53 -12.76
CA SER A 92 -9.19 -1.30 -13.32
C SER A 92 -10.37 -1.56 -14.27
N PHE A 93 -10.37 -2.67 -15.02
CA PHE A 93 -11.50 -3.05 -15.89
C PHE A 93 -12.77 -3.45 -15.12
N PHE A 94 -12.65 -3.81 -13.84
CA PHE A 94 -13.77 -4.28 -13.02
C PHE A 94 -14.29 -3.25 -12.03
N VAL A 95 -13.54 -2.17 -11.81
CA VAL A 95 -13.78 -1.13 -10.81
C VAL A 95 -14.40 0.11 -11.48
N PRO A 96 -15.26 0.90 -10.81
CA PRO A 96 -15.77 2.14 -11.40
C PRO A 96 -14.65 3.15 -11.69
N ASP A 97 -14.73 3.87 -12.81
CA ASP A 97 -13.69 4.81 -13.28
C ASP A 97 -13.22 5.81 -12.21
N LEU A 98 -14.14 6.26 -11.35
CA LEU A 98 -13.83 7.15 -10.24
C LEU A 98 -12.83 6.54 -9.24
N PHE A 99 -12.97 5.26 -8.93
CA PHE A 99 -12.03 4.55 -8.06
C PHE A 99 -10.70 4.25 -8.76
N VAL A 100 -10.71 4.08 -10.08
CA VAL A 100 -9.47 3.95 -10.87
C VAL A 100 -8.71 5.28 -10.85
N GLY A 101 -9.39 6.41 -11.04
CA GLY A 101 -8.76 7.73 -10.91
C GLY A 101 -8.15 7.95 -9.53
N LEU A 102 -8.91 7.63 -8.47
CA LEU A 102 -8.44 7.75 -7.08
C LEU A 102 -7.30 6.78 -6.77
N SER A 103 -7.30 5.57 -7.32
CA SER A 103 -6.26 4.57 -7.07
C SER A 103 -4.91 5.05 -7.60
N PHE A 104 -4.85 5.49 -8.85
CA PHE A 104 -3.61 5.96 -9.46
C PHE A 104 -3.11 7.29 -8.88
N ASP A 105 -4.01 8.17 -8.40
CA ASP A 105 -3.60 9.38 -7.67
C ASP A 105 -3.05 9.06 -6.27
N SER A 106 -3.66 8.05 -5.61
CA SER A 106 -3.26 7.61 -4.26
C SER A 106 -1.87 6.99 -4.16
N GLY A 107 -1.28 6.56 -5.28
CA GLY A 107 0.06 5.98 -5.28
C GLY A 107 1.11 6.97 -4.77
N SER A 108 0.96 8.26 -5.08
CA SER A 108 1.85 9.32 -4.58
C SER A 108 1.60 9.67 -3.10
N VAL A 109 0.36 9.47 -2.64
CA VAL A 109 -0.13 9.84 -1.31
C VAL A 109 0.55 9.02 -0.21
N SER A 110 0.76 7.72 -0.44
CA SER A 110 1.44 6.87 0.55
C SER A 110 2.96 6.98 0.53
N SER A 111 3.54 7.56 -0.52
CA SER A 111 4.97 7.90 -0.58
C SER A 111 5.26 9.33 -0.11
N GLY A 112 4.37 9.91 0.70
CA GLY A 112 4.48 11.27 1.20
C GLY A 112 5.72 11.54 2.06
N PRO A 113 5.86 12.75 2.61
CA PRO A 113 7.06 13.18 3.33
C PRO A 113 7.40 12.31 4.55
N MET A 114 6.41 11.79 5.28
CA MET A 114 6.67 10.92 6.43
C MET A 114 7.09 9.53 5.97
N ALA A 115 6.43 8.98 4.95
CA ALA A 115 6.84 7.74 4.31
C ALA A 115 8.27 7.81 3.80
N SER A 116 8.58 8.83 3.01
CA SER A 116 9.91 9.03 2.45
C SER A 116 10.98 9.12 3.54
N THR A 117 10.76 9.90 4.61
CA THR A 117 11.78 10.08 5.67
C THR A 117 12.03 8.80 6.47
N PHE A 118 10.99 8.18 7.03
CA PHE A 118 11.15 7.01 7.90
C PHE A 118 11.51 5.75 7.12
N ILE A 119 10.85 5.50 6.00
CA ILE A 119 11.03 4.27 5.22
C ILE A 119 12.39 4.28 4.52
N LEU A 120 12.82 5.41 3.94
CA LEU A 120 14.16 5.48 3.34
C LEU A 120 15.26 5.35 4.40
N ALA A 121 15.14 6.05 5.53
CA ALA A 121 16.14 5.95 6.60
C ALA A 121 16.28 4.52 7.13
N PHE A 122 15.16 3.79 7.24
CA PHE A 122 15.15 2.38 7.59
C PHE A 122 15.79 1.53 6.48
N ALA A 123 15.30 1.64 5.24
CA ALA A 123 15.73 0.85 4.10
C ALA A 123 17.22 1.03 3.75
N ILE A 124 17.76 2.25 3.82
CA ILE A 124 19.18 2.53 3.65
C ILE A 124 19.98 1.76 4.71
N GLY A 125 19.56 1.86 5.98
CA GLY A 125 20.23 1.13 7.06
C GLY A 125 20.19 -0.39 6.87
N SER A 126 19.03 -0.91 6.49
CA SER A 126 18.83 -2.34 6.19
C SER A 126 19.71 -2.82 5.04
N SER A 127 19.75 -2.08 3.93
CA SER A 127 20.59 -2.42 2.77
C SER A 127 22.08 -2.44 3.13
N VAL A 128 22.57 -1.44 3.87
CA VAL A 128 23.97 -1.42 4.33
C VAL A 128 24.29 -2.63 5.21
N SER A 129 23.39 -3.04 6.11
CA SER A 129 23.65 -4.19 7.01
C SER A 129 23.73 -5.53 6.30
N VAL A 130 23.07 -5.68 5.15
CA VAL A 130 23.10 -6.92 4.35
C VAL A 130 24.14 -6.85 3.20
N GLY A 131 24.92 -5.76 3.12
CA GLY A 131 25.91 -5.56 2.06
C GLY A 131 25.31 -5.26 0.69
N GLY A 132 24.05 -4.79 0.64
CA GLY A 132 23.34 -4.40 -0.58
C GLY A 132 23.79 -3.05 -1.13
N ASN A 133 23.09 -2.57 -2.16
CA ASN A 133 23.31 -1.24 -2.71
C ASN A 133 22.20 -0.30 -2.19
N PRO A 134 22.52 0.61 -1.24
CA PRO A 134 21.50 1.40 -0.56
C PRO A 134 20.71 2.31 -1.49
N LEU A 135 21.31 2.74 -2.61
CA LEU A 135 20.61 3.55 -3.59
C LEU A 135 19.51 2.71 -4.25
N THR A 136 19.85 1.58 -4.86
CA THR A 136 18.87 0.76 -5.59
C THR A 136 17.82 0.13 -4.67
N ASP A 137 18.23 -0.23 -3.46
CA ASP A 137 17.36 -0.90 -2.49
C ASP A 137 16.40 0.10 -1.85
N ALA A 138 16.89 1.23 -1.34
CA ALA A 138 16.03 2.20 -0.68
C ALA A 138 15.06 2.88 -1.65
N PHE A 139 15.52 3.28 -2.84
CA PHE A 139 14.60 3.80 -3.86
C PHE A 139 13.63 2.72 -4.35
N GLY A 140 14.06 1.46 -4.39
CA GLY A 140 13.18 0.33 -4.70
C GLY A 140 12.03 0.20 -3.71
N VAL A 141 12.27 0.41 -2.42
CA VAL A 141 11.24 0.34 -1.36
C VAL A 141 10.15 1.41 -1.56
N ILE A 142 10.48 2.60 -2.10
CA ILE A 142 9.45 3.62 -2.41
C ILE A 142 8.42 3.08 -3.39
N ILE A 143 8.86 2.32 -4.40
CA ILE A 143 7.98 1.78 -5.43
C ILE A 143 6.98 0.80 -4.80
N PHE A 144 7.43 -0.05 -3.87
CA PHE A 144 6.55 -0.94 -3.09
C PHE A 144 5.44 -0.16 -2.36
N VAL A 145 5.83 0.88 -1.61
CA VAL A 145 4.89 1.73 -0.86
C VAL A 145 3.90 2.42 -1.79
N SER A 146 4.37 2.90 -2.95
CA SER A 146 3.54 3.64 -3.90
C SER A 146 2.54 2.76 -4.64
N MET A 147 2.90 1.52 -4.99
CA MET A 147 1.99 0.60 -5.69
C MET A 147 0.83 0.09 -4.80
N THR A 148 1.04 0.07 -3.49
CA THR A 148 0.11 -0.59 -2.56
C THR A 148 -1.25 0.10 -2.42
N PRO A 149 -1.34 1.43 -2.21
CA PRO A 149 -2.61 2.15 -2.20
C PRO A 149 -3.42 1.95 -3.48
N VAL A 150 -2.75 1.89 -4.63
CA VAL A 150 -3.42 1.67 -5.94
C VAL A 150 -4.27 0.40 -5.88
N VAL A 151 -3.65 -0.72 -5.51
CA VAL A 151 -4.34 -2.01 -5.41
C VAL A 151 -5.41 -1.99 -4.31
N ILE A 152 -5.13 -1.41 -3.14
CA ILE A 152 -6.09 -1.36 -2.03
C ILE A 152 -7.34 -0.54 -2.39
N VAL A 153 -7.17 0.62 -3.02
CA VAL A 153 -8.30 1.49 -3.45
C VAL A 153 -9.14 0.80 -4.52
N GLU A 154 -8.52 0.10 -5.46
CA GLU A 154 -9.25 -0.67 -6.48
C GLU A 154 -10.03 -1.84 -5.87
N LEU A 155 -9.43 -2.60 -4.95
CA LEU A 155 -10.12 -3.67 -4.22
C LEU A 155 -11.33 -3.14 -3.44
N LEU A 156 -11.20 -1.98 -2.79
CA LEU A 156 -12.30 -1.31 -2.12
C LEU A 156 -13.40 -0.86 -3.10
N GLY A 157 -13.02 -0.34 -4.27
CA GLY A 157 -13.96 0.00 -5.34
C GLY A 157 -14.74 -1.20 -5.86
N LEU A 158 -14.10 -2.37 -5.94
CA LEU A 158 -14.75 -3.63 -6.30
C LEU A 158 -15.75 -4.10 -5.24
N VAL A 159 -15.40 -3.98 -3.95
CA VAL A 159 -16.32 -4.25 -2.82
C VAL A 159 -17.52 -3.30 -2.85
N TYR A 160 -17.28 -2.02 -3.13
CA TYR A 160 -18.34 -1.02 -3.25
C TYR A 160 -19.30 -1.33 -4.41
N LYS A 161 -18.78 -1.64 -5.60
CA LYS A 161 -19.58 -2.05 -6.77
C LYS A 161 -20.46 -3.27 -6.47
N ARG A 162 -19.92 -4.27 -5.77
CA ARG A 162 -20.69 -5.46 -5.34
C ARG A 162 -21.80 -5.11 -4.35
N THR A 163 -21.52 -4.21 -3.41
CA THR A 163 -22.51 -3.74 -2.42
C THR A 163 -23.65 -2.97 -3.09
N GLN A 164 -23.33 -2.04 -3.99
CA GLN A 164 -24.31 -1.31 -4.82
C GLN A 164 -25.23 -2.26 -5.61
N LYS A 165 -24.65 -3.25 -6.31
CA LYS A 165 -25.43 -4.23 -7.08
C LYS A 165 -26.38 -5.05 -6.21
N LYS A 166 -25.95 -5.46 -5.00
CA LYS A 166 -26.81 -6.16 -4.04
C LYS A 166 -27.97 -5.31 -3.54
N MET A 167 -27.73 -4.02 -3.25
CA MET A 167 -28.77 -3.09 -2.82
C MET A 167 -29.79 -2.80 -3.91
N ALA A 168 -29.37 -2.72 -5.18
CA ALA A 168 -30.27 -2.58 -6.31
C ALA A 168 -31.15 -3.82 -6.51
N ALA A 169 -30.57 -5.02 -6.38
CA ALA A 169 -31.31 -6.29 -6.50
C ALA A 169 -32.36 -6.49 -5.38
N SER A 170 -32.09 -6.03 -4.16
CA SER A 170 -33.05 -6.16 -3.04
C SER A 170 -34.25 -5.20 -3.16
N LYS A 171 -34.08 -4.03 -3.80
CA LYS A 171 -35.18 -3.10 -4.10
C LYS A 171 -36.08 -3.59 -5.24
N GLY A 172 -35.53 -4.30 -6.23
CA GLY A 172 -36.30 -4.85 -7.36
C GLY A 172 -37.20 -6.04 -7.01
N GLY A 173 -36.94 -6.75 -5.90
CA GLY A 173 -37.73 -7.91 -5.46
C GLY A 173 -38.95 -7.59 -4.60
N LYS A 174 -39.20 -6.31 -4.25
CA LYS A 174 -40.34 -5.88 -3.43
C LYS A 174 -41.45 -5.17 -4.22
N SER A 175 -41.40 -5.23 -5.54
CA SER A 175 -42.39 -4.62 -6.45
C SER A 175 -43.01 -5.68 -7.37
N ILE A 176 -43.56 -6.74 -6.80
CA ILE A 176 -44.55 -7.62 -7.46
C ILE A 176 -45.59 -8.00 -6.39
#